data_AF-A0A858U4Y3-F1
#
_entry.id   AF-A0A858U4Y3-F1
#
_cell.length_a   1.000
_cell.length_b   1.000
_cell.length_c   1.000
_cell.angle_alpha   90.00
_cell.angle_beta   90.00
_cell.angle_gamma   90.00
#
_symmetry.space_group_name_H-M   'P 1'
#
loop_
_entity.id
_entity.type
_entity.pdbx_description
1 polymer ?
#
loop_
_entity_poly.entity_id
_entity_poly.type
_entity_poly.pdbx_seq_one_letter_code
_entity_poly.pdbx_strand_id
1 'polypeptide(L)'
;MIETILLSDVQNPYTDDNGGFLTRNIGILLLAILLGLIFIFVVYKTIKGMYSKKKAVIAKKRQNEINKELYREYIVAICEIIRYSQKQIDDFEVSIGQYKMSEVNNGGVKLIHKLLNRDDFKDFRENDSYEDFVAKLETFTRFKPTVWKSKLLSEINYFENLESKLEKDTKYFEYQNKIRKSIEEKYYE
;
A
#
# COMPACT_ATOMS: atom_id res chain seq x y z
N MET A 1 68.71 -89.42 11.85
CA MET A 1 67.28 -89.65 12.13
C MET A 1 66.84 -88.46 12.99
N ILE A 2 66.35 -87.38 12.34
CA ILE A 2 64.95 -86.85 12.42
C ILE A 2 64.79 -86.05 13.73
N GLU A 3 64.40 -84.77 13.88
CA GLU A 3 63.75 -83.66 13.14
C GLU A 3 64.05 -82.38 14.00
N THR A 4 64.38 -81.18 13.52
CA THR A 4 63.57 -80.12 12.87
C THR A 4 62.32 -79.66 13.66
N ILE A 5 62.02 -78.34 13.62
CA ILE A 5 60.69 -77.68 13.80
C ILE A 5 60.29 -77.37 15.27
N LEU A 6 59.84 -76.19 15.72
CA LEU A 6 59.41 -74.91 15.10
C LEU A 6 59.39 -73.80 16.18
N LEU A 7 59.68 -72.57 15.74
CA LEU A 7 59.16 -71.33 16.31
C LEU A 7 57.63 -71.36 16.27
N SER A 8 56.96 -71.36 17.42
CA SER A 8 55.53 -71.08 17.48
C SER A 8 55.34 -69.61 17.84
N ASP A 9 54.95 -68.82 16.84
CA ASP A 9 54.37 -67.50 16.98
C ASP A 9 53.28 -67.49 18.06
N VAL A 10 53.45 -66.65 19.08
CA VAL A 10 52.39 -66.31 20.02
C VAL A 10 51.43 -65.37 19.28
N GLN A 11 50.42 -65.95 18.63
CA GLN A 11 49.27 -65.18 18.14
C GLN A 11 48.51 -64.59 19.32
N ASN A 12 48.48 -63.25 19.38
CA ASN A 12 47.67 -62.46 20.29
C ASN A 12 46.18 -62.55 19.87
N PRO A 13 45.27 -63.12 20.69
CA PRO A 13 43.90 -63.42 20.27
C PRO A 13 42.87 -62.31 20.54
N TYR A 14 43.29 -61.04 20.69
CA TYR A 14 42.37 -59.93 20.93
C TYR A 14 42.23 -59.00 19.73
N THR A 15 41.53 -59.47 18.70
CA THR A 15 40.81 -58.58 17.77
C THR A 15 39.32 -58.76 18.03
N ASP A 16 38.79 -57.96 18.95
CA ASP A 16 37.37 -57.81 19.22
C ASP A 16 36.71 -57.05 18.05
N ASP A 17 36.21 -57.81 17.07
CA ASP A 17 35.52 -57.34 15.86
C ASP A 17 34.15 -56.67 16.19
N ASN A 18 33.71 -56.69 17.45
CA ASN A 18 32.43 -56.08 17.85
C ASN A 18 32.50 -54.55 18.00
N GLY A 19 33.70 -53.98 18.13
CA GLY A 19 33.90 -52.53 18.24
C GLY A 19 33.58 -51.75 16.94
N GLY A 20 33.74 -52.39 15.79
CA GLY A 20 33.43 -51.80 14.48
C GLY A 20 31.93 -51.76 14.16
N PHE A 21 31.15 -52.69 14.70
CA PHE A 21 29.71 -52.77 14.46
C PHE A 21 28.94 -51.69 15.22
N LEU A 22 29.26 -51.47 16.50
CA LEU A 22 28.59 -50.46 17.34
C LEU A 22 28.90 -49.04 16.86
N THR A 23 30.15 -48.74 16.51
CA THR A 23 30.57 -47.42 16.02
C THR A 23 29.93 -47.07 14.67
N ARG A 24 29.82 -48.03 13.75
CA ARG A 24 29.15 -47.86 12.46
C ARG A 24 27.65 -47.59 12.61
N ASN A 25 26.98 -48.29 13.52
CA ASN A 25 25.54 -48.12 13.76
C ASN A 25 25.20 -46.79 14.45
N ILE A 26 26.05 -46.34 15.39
CA ILE A 26 25.89 -45.03 16.05
C ILE A 26 26.06 -43.89 15.05
N GLY A 27 27.02 -43.98 14.12
CA GLY A 27 27.22 -42.97 13.08
C GLY A 27 26.01 -42.82 12.14
N ILE A 28 25.41 -43.94 11.74
CA ILE A 28 24.20 -43.96 10.91
C ILE A 28 23.01 -43.35 11.66
N LEU A 29 22.87 -43.67 12.96
CA LEU A 29 21.81 -43.13 13.82
C LEU A 29 21.90 -41.59 13.95
N LEU A 30 23.09 -41.06 14.23
CA LEU A 30 23.33 -39.61 14.34
C LEU A 30 23.04 -38.88 13.02
N LEU A 31 23.44 -39.47 11.89
CA LEU A 31 23.18 -38.92 10.56
C LEU A 31 21.66 -38.89 10.27
N ALA A 32 20.93 -39.94 10.62
CA ALA A 32 19.48 -40.01 10.45
C ALA A 32 18.74 -38.95 11.29
N ILE A 33 19.17 -38.73 12.54
CA ILE A 33 18.61 -37.69 13.41
C ILE A 33 18.89 -36.29 12.83
N LEU A 34 20.11 -36.04 12.36
CA LEU A 34 20.48 -34.75 11.75
C LEU A 34 19.65 -34.47 10.49
N LEU A 35 19.48 -35.47 9.61
CA LEU A 35 18.62 -35.37 8.44
C LEU A 35 17.15 -35.12 8.81
N GLY A 36 16.65 -35.79 9.85
CA GLY A 36 15.31 -35.56 10.39
C GLY A 36 15.10 -34.12 10.85
N LEU A 37 16.06 -33.54 11.57
CA LEU A 37 16.01 -32.15 12.01
C LEU A 37 16.01 -31.15 10.85
N ILE A 38 16.84 -31.39 9.82
CA ILE A 38 16.86 -30.57 8.61
C ILE A 38 15.50 -30.64 7.89
N PHE A 39 14.92 -31.84 7.78
CA PHE A 39 13.62 -32.03 7.14
C PHE A 39 12.51 -31.27 7.89
N ILE A 40 12.45 -31.40 9.22
CA ILE A 40 11.50 -30.66 10.07
C ILE A 40 11.67 -29.15 9.89
N PHE A 41 12.90 -28.65 9.85
CA PHE A 41 13.19 -27.23 9.66
C PHE A 41 12.71 -26.71 8.30
N VAL A 42 12.94 -27.45 7.21
CA VAL A 42 12.50 -27.07 5.85
C VAL A 42 10.97 -27.03 5.77
N VAL A 43 10.28 -28.03 6.32
CA VAL A 43 8.82 -28.07 6.37
C VAL A 43 8.27 -26.88 7.16
N TYR A 44 8.82 -26.61 8.35
CA TYR A 44 8.42 -25.46 9.17
C TYR A 44 8.58 -24.12 8.43
N LYS A 45 9.74 -23.90 7.78
CA LYS A 45 10.03 -22.67 7.03
C LYS A 45 9.05 -22.47 5.86
N THR A 46 8.72 -23.54 5.15
CA THR A 46 7.79 -23.52 4.01
C THR A 46 6.37 -23.16 4.46
N ILE A 47 5.89 -23.79 5.53
CA ILE A 47 4.58 -23.52 6.11
C ILE A 47 4.50 -22.06 6.58
N LYS A 48 5.48 -21.59 7.37
CA LYS A 48 5.53 -20.20 7.86
C LYS A 48 5.55 -19.18 6.73
N GLY A 49 6.31 -19.45 5.66
CA GLY A 49 6.34 -18.63 4.46
C GLY A 49 4.97 -18.50 3.77
N MET A 50 4.21 -19.60 3.67
CA MET A 50 2.85 -19.58 3.09
C MET A 50 1.87 -18.76 3.93
N TYR A 51 1.89 -18.89 5.26
CA TYR A 51 1.02 -18.10 6.14
C TYR A 51 1.32 -16.60 6.07
N SER A 52 2.61 -16.22 6.06
CA SER A 52 3.01 -14.81 5.92
C SER A 52 2.56 -14.22 4.58
N LYS A 53 2.69 -14.97 3.48
CA LYS A 53 2.22 -14.55 2.16
C LYS A 53 0.70 -14.35 2.12
N LYS A 54 -0.07 -15.29 2.70
CA LYS A 54 -1.55 -15.16 2.78
C LYS A 54 -1.98 -13.91 3.55
N LYS A 55 -1.37 -13.63 4.71
CA LYS A 55 -1.65 -12.41 5.48
C LYS A 55 -1.30 -11.14 4.71
N ALA A 56 -0.15 -11.13 4.03
CA ALA A 56 0.26 -10.00 3.19
C ALA A 56 -0.70 -9.76 2.01
N VAL A 57 -1.20 -10.82 1.35
CA VAL A 57 -2.19 -10.70 0.27
C VAL A 57 -3.52 -10.14 0.79
N ILE A 58 -4.01 -10.61 1.94
CA ILE A 58 -5.25 -10.11 2.54
C ILE A 58 -5.09 -8.63 2.96
N ALA A 59 -3.96 -8.27 3.57
CA ALA A 59 -3.65 -6.90 3.94
C ALA A 59 -3.59 -6.00 2.69
N LYS A 60 -2.92 -6.44 1.62
CA LYS A 60 -2.89 -5.71 0.34
C LYS A 60 -4.28 -5.56 -0.28
N LYS A 61 -5.13 -6.59 -0.24
CA LYS A 61 -6.51 -6.49 -0.74
C LYS A 61 -7.32 -5.46 0.03
N ARG A 62 -7.27 -5.49 1.37
CA ARG A 62 -7.94 -4.50 2.21
C ARG A 62 -7.42 -3.09 1.94
N GLN A 63 -6.10 -2.92 1.82
CA GLN A 63 -5.51 -1.63 1.47
C GLN A 63 -5.99 -1.15 0.11
N ASN A 64 -6.07 -2.03 -0.89
CA ASN A 64 -6.57 -1.66 -2.22
C ASN A 64 -8.05 -1.26 -2.19
N GLU A 65 -8.88 -1.89 -1.34
CA GLU A 65 -10.28 -1.50 -1.16
C GLU A 65 -10.40 -0.13 -0.49
N ILE A 66 -9.63 0.11 0.58
CA ILE A 66 -9.56 1.41 1.26
C ILE A 66 -9.09 2.51 0.28
N ASN A 67 -8.02 2.25 -0.48
CA ASN A 67 -7.50 3.20 -1.46
C ASN A 67 -8.54 3.50 -2.56
N LYS A 68 -9.35 2.52 -2.96
CA LYS A 68 -10.45 2.75 -3.92
C LYS A 68 -11.55 3.63 -3.32
N GLU A 69 -11.95 3.40 -2.07
CA GLU A 69 -12.98 4.22 -1.42
C GLU A 69 -12.49 5.66 -1.21
N LEU A 70 -11.25 5.82 -0.71
CA LEU A 70 -10.58 7.12 -0.61
C LEU A 70 -10.47 7.82 -1.96
N TYR A 71 -10.09 7.10 -3.01
CA TYR A 71 -10.00 7.66 -4.36
C TYR A 71 -11.35 8.23 -4.83
N ARG A 72 -12.45 7.53 -4.55
CA ARG A 72 -13.80 8.03 -4.85
C ARG A 72 -14.12 9.27 -4.04
N GLU A 73 -13.83 9.27 -2.74
CA GLU A 73 -14.05 10.42 -1.85
C GLU A 73 -13.29 11.66 -2.35
N TYR A 74 -12.02 11.50 -2.75
CA TYR A 74 -11.22 12.60 -3.30
C TYR A 74 -11.78 13.13 -4.62
N ILE A 75 -12.20 12.25 -5.55
CA ILE A 75 -12.83 12.70 -6.80
C ILE A 75 -14.04 13.58 -6.49
N VAL A 76 -14.94 13.11 -5.62
CA VAL A 76 -16.14 13.87 -5.24
C VAL A 76 -15.73 15.19 -4.58
N ALA A 77 -14.74 15.18 -3.69
CA ALA A 77 -14.29 16.38 -3.00
C ALA A 77 -13.71 17.42 -3.96
N ILE A 78 -12.87 17.00 -4.90
CA ILE A 78 -12.26 17.87 -5.90
C ILE A 78 -13.35 18.49 -6.79
N CYS A 79 -14.27 17.68 -7.30
CA CYS A 79 -15.38 18.17 -8.12
C CYS A 79 -16.27 19.18 -7.37
N GLU A 80 -16.63 18.89 -6.11
CA GLU A 80 -17.44 19.83 -5.31
C GLU A 80 -16.66 21.12 -4.98
N ILE A 81 -15.35 21.06 -4.73
CA ILE A 81 -14.53 22.28 -4.55
C ILE A 81 -14.53 23.10 -5.83
N ILE A 82 -14.33 22.49 -7.00
CA ILE A 82 -14.34 23.20 -8.29
C ILE A 82 -15.70 23.87 -8.51
N ARG A 83 -16.79 23.13 -8.37
CA ARG A 83 -18.17 23.65 -8.52
C ARG A 83 -18.46 24.79 -7.56
N TYR A 84 -18.13 24.60 -6.28
CA TYR A 84 -18.39 25.60 -5.25
C TYR A 84 -17.57 26.86 -5.50
N SER A 85 -16.27 26.71 -5.79
CA SER A 85 -15.39 27.85 -6.10
C SER A 85 -15.94 28.63 -7.28
N GLN A 86 -16.37 27.92 -8.33
CA GLN A 86 -16.89 28.57 -9.51
C GLN A 86 -18.23 29.26 -9.28
N LYS A 87 -19.10 28.66 -8.46
CA LYS A 87 -20.34 29.29 -8.03
C LYS A 87 -20.06 30.59 -7.25
N GLN A 88 -19.13 30.58 -6.29
CA GLN A 88 -18.76 31.79 -5.55
C GLN A 88 -18.18 32.88 -6.45
N ILE A 89 -17.50 32.51 -7.54
CA ILE A 89 -16.96 33.45 -8.54
C ILE A 89 -18.09 34.03 -9.40
N ASP A 90 -19.02 33.18 -9.84
CA ASP A 90 -20.15 33.58 -10.69
C ASP A 90 -21.16 34.45 -9.89
N ASP A 91 -21.35 34.16 -8.60
CA ASP A 91 -22.22 34.90 -7.66
C ASP A 91 -21.53 36.15 -7.06
N PHE A 92 -20.27 36.43 -7.41
CA PHE A 92 -19.52 37.55 -6.83
C PHE A 92 -19.98 38.91 -7.39
N GLU A 93 -20.68 39.68 -6.56
CA GLU A 93 -21.04 41.07 -6.87
C GLU A 93 -20.13 42.07 -6.13
N VAL A 94 -19.49 42.95 -6.91
CA VAL A 94 -18.61 44.00 -6.41
C VAL A 94 -19.41 44.98 -5.55
N SER A 95 -18.92 45.27 -4.34
CA SER A 95 -19.48 46.25 -3.38
C SER A 95 -20.76 45.85 -2.63
N ILE A 96 -21.34 44.67 -2.90
CA ILE A 96 -22.50 44.13 -2.17
C ILE A 96 -22.12 42.93 -1.30
N GLY A 97 -21.13 42.13 -1.74
CA GLY A 97 -20.71 40.91 -1.06
C GLY A 97 -20.08 41.12 0.32
N GLN A 98 -20.30 40.14 1.21
CA GLN A 98 -19.65 40.09 2.54
C GLN A 98 -18.16 39.75 2.48
N TYR A 99 -17.71 39.11 1.40
CA TYR A 99 -16.35 38.60 1.24
C TYR A 99 -15.59 39.37 0.16
N LYS A 100 -14.28 39.53 0.35
CA LYS A 100 -13.40 40.18 -0.63
C LYS A 100 -13.13 39.22 -1.79
N MET A 101 -12.94 39.79 -2.98
CA MET A 101 -12.57 39.02 -4.17
C MET A 101 -11.29 38.19 -3.97
N SER A 102 -10.36 38.66 -3.12
CA SER A 102 -9.16 37.90 -2.75
C SER A 102 -9.48 36.63 -1.96
N GLU A 103 -10.50 36.68 -1.09
CA GLU A 103 -10.93 35.53 -0.29
C GLU A 103 -11.63 34.51 -1.18
N VAL A 104 -12.53 34.96 -2.06
CA VAL A 104 -13.20 34.11 -3.05
C VAL A 104 -12.19 33.42 -3.96
N ASN A 105 -11.16 34.15 -4.40
CA ASN A 105 -10.08 33.61 -5.24
C ASN A 105 -9.13 32.67 -4.50
N ASN A 106 -9.04 32.72 -3.18
CA ASN A 106 -8.10 31.89 -2.44
C ASN A 106 -8.77 30.66 -1.83
N GLY A 107 -10.09 30.69 -1.60
CA GLY A 107 -10.82 29.59 -0.94
C GLY A 107 -10.63 28.25 -1.63
N GLY A 108 -10.90 28.17 -2.94
CA GLY A 108 -10.71 26.94 -3.71
C GLY A 108 -9.27 26.40 -3.66
N VAL A 109 -8.29 27.28 -3.82
CA VAL A 109 -6.86 26.93 -3.78
C VAL A 109 -6.46 26.42 -2.39
N LYS A 110 -6.92 27.09 -1.31
CA LYS A 110 -6.69 26.67 0.07
C LYS A 110 -7.27 25.29 0.34
N LEU A 111 -8.50 25.01 -0.11
CA LEU A 111 -9.14 23.72 0.08
C LEU A 111 -8.40 22.60 -0.66
N ILE A 112 -7.95 22.85 -1.89
CA ILE A 112 -7.13 21.88 -2.64
C ILE A 112 -5.78 21.66 -1.95
N HIS A 113 -5.12 22.71 -1.45
CA HIS A 113 -3.91 22.54 -0.65
C HIS A 113 -4.15 21.73 0.62
N LYS A 114 -5.27 21.97 1.32
CA LYS A 114 -5.66 21.17 2.49
C LYS A 114 -5.81 19.70 2.10
N LEU A 115 -6.44 19.38 0.97
CA LEU A 115 -6.57 18.00 0.46
C LEU A 115 -5.21 17.36 0.14
N LEU A 116 -4.35 18.06 -0.60
CA LEU A 116 -3.02 17.57 -1.02
C LEU A 116 -2.06 17.30 0.14
N ASN A 117 -2.31 17.95 1.28
CA ASN A 117 -1.51 17.83 2.50
C ASN A 117 -2.12 16.90 3.55
N ARG A 118 -3.26 16.23 3.27
CA ARG A 118 -3.77 15.22 4.20
C ARG A 118 -2.85 14.00 4.21
N ASP A 119 -2.68 13.39 5.37
CA ASP A 119 -1.81 12.21 5.53
C ASP A 119 -2.24 11.03 4.65
N ASP A 120 -3.55 10.85 4.46
CA ASP A 120 -4.14 9.83 3.60
C ASP A 120 -3.96 10.12 2.10
N PHE A 121 -3.63 11.36 1.72
CA PHE A 121 -3.33 11.70 0.33
C PHE A 121 -1.92 11.27 -0.08
N LYS A 122 -1.01 11.07 0.89
CA LYS A 122 0.39 10.71 0.63
C LYS A 122 0.52 9.40 -0.16
N ASP A 123 -0.35 8.44 0.11
CA ASP A 123 -0.40 7.15 -0.58
C ASP A 123 -0.69 7.29 -2.09
N PHE A 124 -1.40 8.35 -2.50
CA PHE A 124 -1.64 8.65 -3.91
C PHE A 124 -0.43 9.29 -4.58
N ARG A 125 0.35 10.09 -3.85
CA ARG A 125 1.57 10.73 -4.37
C ARG A 125 2.70 9.73 -4.58
N GLU A 126 2.79 8.71 -3.74
CA GLU A 126 3.83 7.67 -3.82
C GLU A 126 3.53 6.55 -4.83
N ASN A 127 2.35 6.59 -5.46
CA ASN A 127 1.91 5.55 -6.38
C ASN A 127 1.81 6.07 -7.81
N ASP A 128 2.70 5.58 -8.67
CA ASP A 128 2.80 5.93 -10.10
C ASP A 128 1.47 5.80 -10.86
N SER A 129 0.56 4.92 -10.42
CA SER A 129 -0.76 4.75 -11.06
C SER A 129 -1.65 5.99 -10.94
N TYR A 130 -1.36 6.88 -9.99
CA TYR A 130 -2.10 8.10 -9.73
C TYR A 130 -1.30 9.37 -10.07
N GLU A 131 -0.14 9.25 -10.73
CA GLU A 131 0.70 10.40 -11.07
C GLU A 131 -0.07 11.47 -11.86
N ASP A 132 -0.79 11.06 -12.91
CA ASP A 132 -1.64 11.95 -13.70
C ASP A 132 -2.73 12.63 -12.87
N PHE A 133 -3.33 11.90 -11.93
CA PHE A 133 -4.37 12.43 -11.05
C PHE A 133 -3.81 13.50 -10.11
N VAL A 134 -2.67 13.22 -9.49
CA VAL A 134 -1.99 14.15 -8.58
C VAL A 134 -1.48 15.37 -9.34
N ALA A 135 -0.82 15.18 -10.48
CA ALA A 135 -0.29 16.27 -11.30
C ALA A 135 -1.40 17.22 -11.76
N LYS A 136 -2.54 16.68 -12.22
CA LYS A 136 -3.71 17.48 -12.61
C LYS A 136 -4.35 18.20 -11.42
N LEU A 137 -4.35 17.63 -10.22
CA LEU A 137 -4.83 18.31 -9.03
C LEU A 137 -3.89 19.45 -8.61
N GLU A 138 -2.58 19.21 -8.68
CA GLU A 138 -1.58 20.22 -8.34
C GLU A 138 -1.65 21.45 -9.26
N THR A 139 -2.07 21.32 -10.53
CA THR A 139 -2.24 22.49 -11.41
C THR A 139 -3.25 23.48 -10.84
N PHE A 140 -4.33 23.02 -10.20
CA PHE A 140 -5.33 23.90 -9.58
C PHE A 140 -4.73 24.79 -8.49
N THR A 141 -3.66 24.36 -7.81
CA THR A 141 -2.99 25.19 -6.80
C THR A 141 -2.18 26.34 -7.39
N ARG A 142 -1.80 26.23 -8.67
CA ARG A 142 -0.97 27.23 -9.38
C ARG A 142 -1.80 28.37 -9.96
N PHE A 143 -3.10 28.18 -10.09
CA PHE A 143 -4.01 29.13 -10.74
C PHE A 143 -5.14 29.54 -9.78
N LYS A 144 -5.61 30.79 -9.90
CA LYS A 144 -6.78 31.25 -9.15
C LYS A 144 -8.07 30.65 -9.73
N PRO A 145 -9.11 30.39 -8.92
CA PRO A 145 -10.41 29.89 -9.37
C PRO A 145 -11.03 30.72 -10.49
N THR A 146 -10.82 32.04 -10.49
CA THR A 146 -11.25 32.95 -11.58
C THR A 146 -10.79 32.52 -12.96
N VAL A 147 -9.64 31.86 -13.08
CA VAL A 147 -9.08 31.44 -14.37
C VAL A 147 -9.19 29.94 -14.61
N TRP A 148 -9.79 29.17 -13.69
CA TRP A 148 -9.90 27.72 -13.85
C TRP A 148 -10.74 27.34 -15.07
N LYS A 149 -11.92 27.96 -15.25
CA LYS A 149 -12.78 27.73 -16.43
C LYS A 149 -12.06 27.94 -17.77
N SER A 150 -11.16 28.93 -17.85
CA SER A 150 -10.49 29.30 -19.10
C SER A 150 -9.16 28.58 -19.32
N LYS A 151 -8.38 28.35 -18.25
CA LYS A 151 -7.01 27.78 -18.35
C LYS A 151 -6.92 26.30 -17.99
N LEU A 152 -7.85 25.79 -17.19
CA LEU A 152 -7.84 24.42 -16.66
C LEU A 152 -9.03 23.60 -17.13
N LEU A 153 -9.60 23.95 -18.30
CA LEU A 153 -10.75 23.23 -18.84
C LEU A 153 -10.46 21.73 -19.05
N SER A 154 -9.23 21.40 -19.45
CA SER A 154 -8.83 20.01 -19.68
C SER A 154 -8.81 19.18 -18.38
N GLU A 155 -8.39 19.80 -17.29
CA GLU A 155 -8.31 19.21 -15.95
C GLU A 155 -9.68 19.12 -15.30
N ILE A 156 -10.52 20.15 -15.46
CA ILE A 156 -11.92 20.11 -15.03
C ILE A 156 -12.64 18.94 -15.71
N ASN A 157 -12.55 18.85 -17.04
CA ASN A 157 -13.16 17.75 -17.80
C ASN A 157 -12.62 16.38 -17.39
N TYR A 158 -11.34 16.29 -17.01
CA TYR A 158 -10.75 15.05 -16.48
C TYR A 158 -11.44 14.63 -15.18
N PHE A 159 -11.57 15.53 -14.20
CA PHE A 159 -12.21 15.22 -12.92
C PHE A 159 -13.71 14.96 -13.07
N GLU A 160 -14.42 15.72 -13.89
CA GLU A 160 -15.84 15.48 -14.20
C GLU A 160 -16.06 14.12 -14.87
N ASN A 161 -15.16 13.72 -15.78
CA ASN A 161 -15.21 12.39 -16.38
C ASN A 161 -14.96 11.29 -15.34
N LEU A 162 -13.97 11.46 -14.44
CA LEU A 162 -13.75 10.53 -13.34
C LEU A 162 -14.98 10.39 -12.44
N GLU A 163 -15.61 11.51 -12.08
CA GLU A 163 -16.82 11.51 -11.26
C GLU A 163 -18.02 10.89 -11.98
N SER A 164 -18.17 11.12 -13.29
CA SER A 164 -19.24 10.52 -14.11
C SER A 164 -19.19 8.99 -14.16
N LYS A 165 -18.00 8.41 -13.96
CA LYS A 165 -17.77 6.96 -13.90
C LYS A 165 -18.07 6.39 -12.52
N LEU A 166 -18.30 7.23 -11.51
CA LEU A 166 -18.67 6.79 -10.18
C LEU A 166 -20.13 6.35 -10.15
N GLU A 167 -20.38 5.26 -9.44
CA GLU A 167 -21.73 4.82 -9.14
C GLU A 167 -22.37 5.79 -8.14
N LYS A 168 -23.52 6.35 -8.50
CA LYS A 168 -24.29 7.30 -7.68
C LYS A 168 -25.19 6.55 -6.70
N ASP A 169 -24.57 5.82 -5.79
CA ASP A 169 -25.25 5.08 -4.72
C ASP A 169 -25.55 5.99 -3.51
N THR A 170 -26.15 5.44 -2.47
CA THR A 170 -26.44 6.18 -1.23
C THR A 170 -25.17 6.76 -0.60
N LYS A 171 -24.06 6.00 -0.62
CA LYS A 171 -22.77 6.45 -0.06
C LYS A 171 -22.23 7.67 -0.79
N TYR A 172 -22.33 7.71 -2.12
CA TYR A 172 -21.94 8.85 -2.95
C TYR A 172 -22.63 10.13 -2.47
N PHE A 173 -23.94 10.10 -2.28
CA PHE A 173 -24.70 11.28 -1.83
C PHE A 173 -24.38 11.66 -0.38
N GLU A 174 -24.13 10.68 0.50
CA GLU A 174 -23.67 10.94 1.86
C GLU A 174 -22.32 11.66 1.87
N TYR A 175 -21.35 11.20 1.07
CA TYR A 175 -20.05 11.86 0.93
C TYR A 175 -20.21 13.26 0.35
N GLN A 176 -20.96 13.41 -0.73
CA GLN A 176 -21.19 14.70 -1.38
C GLN A 176 -21.77 15.71 -0.38
N ASN A 177 -22.76 15.33 0.42
CA ASN A 177 -23.37 16.21 1.41
C ASN A 177 -22.40 16.61 2.52
N LYS A 178 -21.62 15.65 3.05
CA LYS A 178 -20.59 15.92 4.07
C LYS A 178 -19.52 16.86 3.54
N ILE A 179 -19.05 16.61 2.33
CA ILE A 179 -18.01 17.43 1.69
C ILE A 179 -18.54 18.83 1.40
N ARG A 180 -19.74 18.96 0.83
CA ARG A 180 -20.36 20.28 0.56
C ARG A 180 -20.47 21.12 1.82
N LYS A 181 -20.96 20.53 2.91
CA LYS A 181 -21.03 21.20 4.20
C LYS A 181 -19.65 21.62 4.71
N SER A 182 -18.66 20.74 4.63
CA SER A 182 -17.30 21.07 5.05
C SER A 182 -16.65 22.14 4.16
N ILE A 183 -16.99 22.20 2.87
CA ILE A 183 -16.51 23.25 1.96
C ILE A 183 -17.12 24.58 2.37
N GLU A 184 -18.44 24.64 2.54
CA GLU A 184 -19.16 25.86 2.95
C GLU A 184 -18.61 26.45 4.26
N GLU A 185 -18.31 25.60 5.24
CA GLU A 185 -17.72 26.02 6.52
C GLU A 185 -16.29 26.56 6.38
N LYS A 186 -15.46 25.93 5.53
CA LYS A 186 -14.01 26.17 5.48
C LYS A 186 -13.52 27.01 4.30
N TYR A 187 -14.41 27.40 3.38
CA TYR A 187 -14.02 28.07 2.13
C TYR A 187 -13.38 29.44 2.40
N TYR A 188 -13.87 30.16 3.40
CA TYR A 188 -13.45 31.52 3.73
C TYR A 188 -12.42 31.60 4.87
N GLU A 189 -12.08 30.46 5.51
CA GLU A 189 -11.01 30.35 6.51
C GLU A 189 -9.61 30.44 5.87
#